data_AF-A0A920UAV8-F1
#
_entry.id   AF-A0A920UAV8-F1
#
_cell.length_a   1.000
_cell.length_b   1.000
_cell.length_c   1.000
_cell.angle_alpha   90.00
_cell.angle_beta   90.00
_cell.angle_gamma   90.00
#
_symmetry.space_group_name_H-M   'P 1'
#
loop_
_entity.id
_entity.type
_entity.pdbx_description
1 polymer ?
#
loop_
_entity_poly.entity_id
_entity_poly.type
_entity_poly.pdbx_seq_one_letter_code
_entity_poly.pdbx_strand_id
1 'polypeptide(L)' 'MVGSPQNYLAVIKVVGVGGAGVNAVNRMIDAGLKGVEFIAVKPRRSGPAHERC' A
#
# COMPACT_ATOMS: atom_id res chain seq x y z
N MET A 1 -26.80 23.21 -17.04
CA MET A 1 -26.30 22.42 -15.91
C MET A 1 -24.96 21.81 -16.29
N VAL A 2 -23.87 22.50 -15.97
CA VAL A 2 -22.53 21.87 -16.01
C VAL A 2 -22.40 21.10 -14.71
N GLY A 3 -22.42 19.77 -14.79
CA GLY A 3 -22.21 18.91 -13.64
C GLY A 3 -20.88 19.25 -12.98
N SER A 4 -20.90 19.52 -11.68
CA SER A 4 -19.70 19.79 -10.89
C SER A 4 -18.66 18.71 -11.17
N PRO A 5 -17.39 19.05 -11.46
CA PRO A 5 -16.35 18.04 -11.63
C PRO A 5 -16.30 17.23 -10.33
N GLN A 6 -16.75 15.98 -10.41
CA GLN A 6 -16.61 15.05 -9.31
C GLN A 6 -15.11 14.84 -9.15
N ASN A 7 -14.53 15.52 -8.15
CA ASN A 7 -13.13 15.38 -7.80
C ASN A 7 -12.93 13.98 -7.25
N TYR A 8 -12.70 13.02 -8.16
CA TYR A 8 -12.46 11.64 -7.81
C TYR A 8 -11.10 11.57 -7.12
N LEU A 9 -11.11 11.52 -5.79
CA LEU A 9 -9.93 11.22 -5.00
C LEU A 9 -9.56 9.76 -5.27
N ALA A 10 -8.53 9.54 -6.09
CA ALA A 10 -8.04 8.22 -6.38
C ALA A 10 -7.52 7.55 -5.10
N VAL A 11 -8.11 6.40 -4.76
CA VAL A 11 -7.63 5.58 -3.64
C VAL A 11 -6.47 4.73 -4.13
N ILE A 12 -5.25 5.09 -3.74
CA ILE A 12 -4.04 4.37 -4.14
C ILE A 12 -3.71 3.35 -3.05
N LYS A 13 -3.67 2.07 -3.43
CA LYS A 13 -3.25 0.96 -2.56
C LYS A 13 -2.02 0.30 -3.14
N VAL A 14 -1.00 0.07 -2.32
CA VAL A 14 0.23 -0.61 -2.70
C VAL A 14 0.36 -1.88 -1.88
N VAL A 15 0.44 -3.02 -2.56
CA VAL A 15 0.57 -4.34 -1.93
C VAL A 15 1.94 -4.93 -2.25
N GLY A 16 2.79 -5.08 -1.23
CA GLY A 16 4.09 -5.72 -1.34
C GLY A 16 4.01 -7.19 -0.93
N VAL A 17 4.26 -8.12 -1.87
CA VAL A 17 4.24 -9.57 -1.59
C VAL A 17 5.66 -10.12 -1.49
N GLY A 18 5.94 -10.93 -0.46
CA GLY A 18 7.24 -11.57 -0.26
C GLY A 18 8.32 -10.64 0.31
N GLY A 19 9.52 -11.18 0.52
CA GLY A 19 10.63 -10.43 1.16
C GLY A 19 11.06 -9.18 0.36
N ALA A 20 11.16 -9.31 -0.96
CA ALA A 20 11.52 -8.18 -1.84
C ALA A 20 10.41 -7.12 -1.93
N GLY A 21 9.14 -7.53 -2.00
CA GLY A 21 8.01 -6.62 -2.07
C GLY A 21 7.87 -5.77 -0.81
N VAL A 22 8.06 -6.35 0.38
CA VAL A 22 8.03 -5.59 1.64
C VAL A 22 9.21 -4.62 1.74
N ASN A 23 10.40 -4.99 1.27
CA ASN A 23 11.54 -4.06 1.24
C ASN A 23 11.29 -2.86 0.31
N ALA A 24 10.59 -3.06 -0.81
CA ALA A 24 10.18 -1.97 -1.69
C ALA A 24 9.14 -1.06 -1.03
N VAL A 25 8.15 -1.64 -0.34
CA VAL A 25 7.15 -0.88 0.44
C VAL A 25 7.83 -0.05 1.55
N ASN A 26 8.78 -0.61 2.29
CA ASN A 26 9.52 0.14 3.32
C ASN A 26 10.23 1.37 2.73
N ARG A 27 10.87 1.22 1.56
CA ARG A 27 11.49 2.37 0.89
C ARG A 27 10.47 3.42 0.44
N MET A 28 9.27 3.00 0.07
CA MET A 28 8.18 3.92 -0.29
C MET A 28 7.69 4.71 0.93
N ILE A 29 7.64 4.06 2.10
CA ILE A 29 7.30 4.69 3.37
C ILE A 29 8.40 5.69 3.78
N ASP A 30 9.68 5.29 3.73
CA ASP A 30 10.83 6.13 4.08
C ASP A 30 10.96 7.35 3.14
N ALA A 31 10.58 7.19 1.87
CA ALA A 31 10.52 8.29 0.90
C ALA A 31 9.35 9.27 1.17
N GLY A 32 8.48 8.97 2.14
CA GLY A 32 7.40 9.86 2.57
C GLY A 32 6.23 9.94 1.59
N LEU A 33 5.93 8.86 0.85
CA LEU A 33 4.77 8.79 -0.04
C LEU A 33 3.47 9.00 0.75
N LYS A 34 2.70 10.03 0.39
CA LYS A 34 1.43 10.40 1.03
C LYS A 34 0.24 10.00 0.15
N GLY A 35 -0.91 9.77 0.77
CA GLY A 35 -2.15 9.42 0.06
C GLY A 35 -2.18 7.99 -0.47
N VAL A 36 -1.33 7.12 0.07
CA VAL A 36 -1.20 5.71 -0.32
C VAL A 36 -1.42 4.82 0.90
N GLU A 37 -2.24 3.78 0.74
CA GLU A 37 -2.39 2.71 1.73
C GLU A 37 -1.40 1.59 1.40
N PHE A 38 -0.49 1.30 2.33
CA PHE A 38 0.51 0.24 2.16
C PHE A 38 0.06 -1.06 2.85
N ILE A 39 0.18 -2.18 2.13
CA ILE A 39 -0.15 -3.51 2.63
C ILE A 39 1.06 -4.42 2.37
N ALA A 40 1.60 -5.03 3.41
CA ALA A 40 2.71 -5.98 3.31
C ALA A 40 2.21 -7.40 3.53
N VAL A 41 2.43 -8.29 2.57
CA VAL A 41 2.05 -9.70 2.64
C VAL A 41 3.32 -10.56 2.57
N LYS A 42 3.77 -11.06 3.72
CA LYS A 42 4.84 -12.05 3.76
C LYS A 42 4.22 -13.45 3.81
N PRO A 43 4.44 -14.33 2.81
CA PRO A 43 4.00 -15.71 2.90
C PRO A 43 4.73 -16.38 4.08
N ARG A 44 4.01 -16.59 5.17
CA ARG A 44 4.51 -17.32 6.34
C ARG A 44 4.49 -18.82 6.04
N ARG A 45 5.55 -19.53 6.47
CA ARG A 45 5.61 -21.00 6.51
C ARG A 45 4.87 -21.60 7.73
N SER A 46 4.35 -20.77 8.64
CA SER A 46 3.50 -21.15 9.79
C SER A 46 3.04 -19.90 10.56
N GLY A 47 1.76 -19.47 10.42
CA GLY A 47 1.12 -18.42 11.25
C GLY A 47 0.52 -17.20 10.49
N PRO A 48 -0.27 -16.33 11.15
CA PRO A 48 -1.08 -15.30 10.48
C PRO A 48 -0.22 -14.13 9.97
N ALA A 49 -0.32 -13.85 8.66
CA ALA A 49 0.51 -12.89 7.92
C ALA A 49 -0.17 -11.52 7.75
N HIS A 50 -0.60 -10.90 8.84
CA HIS A 50 -1.17 -9.55 8.80
C HIS A 50 -0.49 -8.65 9.82
N GLU A 51 0.83 -8.54 9.71
CA GLU A 51 1.60 -7.55 10.45
C GLU A 51 1.56 -6.27 9.63
N ARG A 52 0.77 -5.29 10.08
CA ARG A 52 0.67 -3.98 9.43
C ARG A 52 2.07 -3.38 9.42
N CYS A 53 2.55 -3.10 8.23
CA CYS A 53 3.83 -2.44 7.98
C CYS A 53 3.73 -0.95 8.27
#